data_AF-A0A8K0ILM5-F1
#
_entry.id   AF-A0A8K0ILM5-F1
#
_cell.length_a   1.000
_cell.length_b   1.000
_cell.length_c   1.000
_cell.angle_alpha   90.00
_cell.angle_beta   90.00
_cell.angle_gamma   90.00
#
_symmetry.space_group_name_H-M   'P 1'
#
loop_
_entity.id
_entity.type
_entity.pdbx_description
1 polymer ?
#
loop_
_entity_poly.entity_id
_entity_poly.type
_entity_poly.pdbx_seq_one_letter_code
_entity_poly.pdbx_strand_id
1 'polypeptide(L)'
;MIGMLLDRRILRYIVPVLSFVVLYSKLPHKELRFIISSVPVFNVSAAIAASRIYINRKKNVWRELYVMMLGSLLVSLGCSIMTFMASYDNYPGAYALKALHEKGASNCVAEKWVHIDAFTAMNGVSRFSENKYPWRYSKEEGIALEEYRYRNFTYLLNEHSYVDGFKCLFAVNGFSKAQLRAGFPPIVLLKEPKVFVHGNARDQDIILSDWPGCP
;
A
#
# COMPACT_ATOMS: atom_id res chain seq x y z
N MET A 1 -10.33 18.69 17.33
CA MET A 1 -11.63 19.35 17.61
C MET A 1 -11.58 20.40 18.72
N ILE A 2 -10.61 20.40 19.65
CA ILE A 2 -10.48 21.44 20.70
C ILE A 2 -10.38 22.86 20.10
N GLY A 3 -9.72 23.02 18.94
CA GLY A 3 -9.66 24.30 18.21
C GLY A 3 -11.01 24.90 17.82
N MET A 4 -12.02 24.06 17.55
CA MET A 4 -13.38 24.50 17.23
C MET A 4 -14.08 25.16 18.42
N LEU A 5 -13.77 24.70 19.63
CA LEU A 5 -14.31 25.24 20.88
C LEU A 5 -13.57 26.52 21.29
N LEU A 6 -12.28 26.62 20.96
CA LEU A 6 -11.42 27.75 21.30
C LEU A 6 -11.62 28.97 20.39
N ASP A 7 -12.03 28.76 19.13
CA ASP A 7 -12.27 29.86 18.19
C ASP A 7 -13.50 29.60 17.29
N ARG A 8 -14.57 30.35 17.55
CA ARG A 8 -15.83 30.28 16.79
C ARG A 8 -15.69 30.74 15.33
N ARG A 9 -14.65 31.51 14.98
CA ARG A 9 -14.48 32.02 13.61
C ARG A 9 -14.15 30.90 12.62
N ILE A 10 -13.47 29.87 13.09
CA ILE A 10 -13.03 28.74 12.25
C ILE A 10 -14.19 27.78 11.96
N LEU A 11 -15.25 27.80 12.77
CA LEU A 11 -16.43 26.94 12.58
C LEU A 11 -17.05 27.10 11.19
N ARG A 12 -17.06 28.32 10.63
CA ARG A 12 -17.58 28.58 9.28
C ARG A 12 -16.85 27.78 8.20
N TYR A 13 -15.58 27.46 8.40
CA TYR A 13 -14.77 26.68 7.47
C TYR A 13 -14.80 25.17 7.77
N ILE A 14 -14.83 24.79 9.05
CA ILE A 14 -14.78 23.39 9.46
C ILE A 14 -16.13 22.70 9.28
N VAL A 15 -17.24 23.38 9.52
CA VAL A 15 -18.59 22.78 9.45
C VAL A 15 -18.87 22.19 8.05
N PRO A 16 -18.66 22.92 6.93
CA PRO A 16 -18.84 22.35 5.60
C PRO A 16 -17.96 21.12 5.35
N VAL A 17 -16.70 21.15 5.81
CA VAL A 17 -15.75 20.05 5.62
C VAL A 17 -16.11 18.83 6.46
N LEU A 18 -16.55 19.01 7.70
CA LEU A 18 -17.07 17.92 8.53
C LEU A 18 -18.34 17.32 7.92
N SER A 19 -19.27 18.16 7.47
CA SER A 19 -20.47 17.70 6.77
C SER A 19 -20.13 16.90 5.52
N PHE A 20 -19.16 17.36 4.73
CA PHE A 20 -18.64 16.62 3.57
C PHE A 20 -18.12 15.23 3.96
N VAL A 21 -17.26 15.14 4.98
CA VAL A 21 -16.72 13.85 5.46
C VAL A 21 -17.84 12.93 5.97
N VAL A 22 -18.82 13.46 6.71
CA VAL A 22 -19.97 12.69 7.22
C VAL A 22 -20.84 12.15 6.08
N LEU A 23 -21.11 12.97 5.06
CA LEU A 23 -21.88 12.53 3.89
C LEU A 23 -21.12 11.45 3.12
N TYR A 24 -19.82 11.65 2.88
CA TYR A 24 -18.97 10.68 2.19
C TYR A 24 -18.75 9.39 2.99
N SER A 25 -18.86 9.44 4.32
CA SER A 25 -18.79 8.24 5.17
C SER A 25 -19.92 7.24 4.91
N LYS A 26 -21.01 7.67 4.26
CA LYS A 26 -22.15 6.81 3.87
C LYS A 26 -21.95 6.11 2.52
N LEU A 27 -20.90 6.43 1.75
CA LEU A 27 -20.65 5.72 0.49
C LEU A 27 -20.27 4.26 0.76
N PRO A 28 -20.80 3.31 -0.03
CA PRO A 28 -20.43 1.89 0.08
C PRO A 28 -18.97 1.66 -0.29
N HIS A 29 -18.46 2.43 -1.27
CA HIS A 29 -17.07 2.39 -1.70
C HIS A 29 -16.24 3.42 -0.93
N LYS A 30 -15.20 2.98 -0.22
CA LYS A 30 -14.33 3.84 0.58
C LYS A 30 -12.95 3.93 -0.06
N GLU A 31 -12.58 5.14 -0.46
CA GLU A 31 -11.22 5.44 -0.89
C GLU A 31 -10.72 6.68 -0.17
N LEU A 32 -9.46 6.65 0.27
CA LEU A 32 -8.84 7.78 0.96
C LEU A 32 -8.86 9.05 0.10
N ARG A 33 -8.75 8.91 -1.23
CA ARG A 33 -8.73 10.04 -2.17
C ARG A 33 -9.99 10.90 -2.10
N PHE A 34 -11.13 10.36 -1.68
CA PHE A 34 -12.37 11.12 -1.57
C PHE A 34 -12.33 12.18 -0.47
N ILE A 35 -11.59 11.92 0.61
CA ILE A 35 -11.55 12.82 1.78
C ILE A 35 -10.22 13.56 1.90
N ILE A 36 -9.24 13.31 1.03
CA ILE A 36 -7.89 13.87 1.18
C ILE A 36 -7.88 15.40 1.18
N SER A 37 -8.80 16.03 0.44
CA SER A 37 -8.98 17.49 0.39
C SER A 37 -9.46 18.10 1.71
N SER A 38 -9.98 17.30 2.64
CA SER A 38 -10.39 17.77 3.97
C SER A 38 -9.21 17.98 4.93
N VAL A 39 -8.10 17.26 4.70
CA VAL A 39 -6.93 17.22 5.60
C VAL A 39 -6.32 18.61 5.84
N PRO A 40 -6.08 19.47 4.82
CA PRO A 40 -5.51 20.79 5.04
C PRO A 40 -6.35 21.67 5.97
N VAL A 41 -7.69 21.61 5.87
CA VAL A 41 -8.59 22.42 6.71
C VAL A 41 -8.54 21.95 8.17
N PHE A 42 -8.49 20.64 8.40
CA PHE A 42 -8.30 20.11 9.75
C PHE A 42 -6.93 20.47 10.34
N ASN A 43 -5.87 20.47 9.52
CA ASN A 43 -4.53 20.89 9.96
C ASN A 43 -4.50 22.37 10.35
N VAL A 44 -5.15 23.26 9.59
CA VAL A 44 -5.29 24.68 9.96
C VAL A 44 -6.01 24.83 11.30
N SER A 45 -7.11 24.09 11.50
CA SER A 45 -7.82 24.09 12.79
C SER A 45 -6.94 23.65 13.96
N ALA A 46 -6.17 22.58 13.77
CA ALA A 46 -5.23 22.07 14.76
C ALA A 46 -4.11 23.08 15.06
N ALA A 47 -3.57 23.75 14.03
CA ALA A 47 -2.52 24.75 14.17
C ALA A 47 -2.98 25.98 14.96
N ILE A 48 -4.21 26.47 14.72
CA ILE A 48 -4.76 27.60 15.49
C ILE A 48 -4.95 27.23 16.97
N ALA A 49 -5.44 26.00 17.24
CA ALA A 49 -5.55 25.49 18.61
C ALA A 49 -4.18 25.42 19.30
N ALA A 50 -3.18 24.86 18.61
CA ALA A 50 -1.82 24.73 19.11
C ALA A 50 -1.18 26.10 19.41
N SER A 51 -1.35 27.06 18.50
CA SER A 51 -0.87 28.44 18.68
C SER A 51 -1.47 29.09 19.93
N ARG A 52 -2.77 28.93 20.15
CA ARG A 52 -3.45 29.50 21.33
C ARG A 52 -3.00 28.84 22.63
N ILE A 53 -2.79 27.52 22.62
CA ILE A 53 -2.23 26.77 23.75
C ILE A 53 -0.82 27.28 24.08
N TYR A 54 0.02 27.42 23.06
CA TYR A 54 1.40 27.89 23.21
C TYR A 54 1.48 29.30 23.81
N ILE A 55 0.69 30.25 23.30
CA ILE A 55 0.68 31.64 23.80
C ILE A 55 0.26 31.69 25.28
N ASN A 56 -0.73 30.89 25.69
CA ASN A 56 -1.28 30.93 27.05
C ASN A 56 -0.59 29.97 28.04
N ARG A 57 0.49 29.28 27.64
CA ARG A 57 1.15 28.19 28.38
C ARG A 57 1.56 28.50 29.83
N LYS A 58 1.70 29.79 30.19
CA LYS A 58 2.08 30.21 31.55
C LYS A 58 0.95 30.07 32.57
N LYS A 59 -0.31 29.91 32.13
CA LYS A 59 -1.47 29.70 33.02
C LYS A 59 -1.60 28.21 33.37
N ASN A 60 -1.95 27.87 34.61
CA ASN A 60 -1.96 26.47 35.10
C ASN A 60 -2.68 25.48 34.17
N VAL A 61 -3.95 25.73 33.80
CA VAL A 61 -4.71 24.82 32.91
C VAL A 61 -4.10 24.71 31.51
N TRP A 62 -3.56 25.82 30.99
CA TRP A 62 -2.95 25.86 29.66
C TRP A 62 -1.58 25.20 29.60
N ARG A 63 -0.86 25.18 30.73
CA ARG A 63 0.39 24.44 30.87
C ARG A 63 0.15 22.94 30.71
N GLU A 64 -0.88 22.39 31.36
CA GLU A 64 -1.24 20.97 31.21
C GLU A 64 -1.68 20.64 29.77
N LEU A 65 -2.49 21.52 29.14
CA LEU A 65 -2.84 21.38 27.71
C LEU A 65 -1.63 21.42 26.78
N TYR A 66 -0.63 22.25 27.11
CA TYR A 66 0.62 22.32 26.35
C TYR A 66 1.44 21.03 26.48
N VAL A 67 1.56 20.46 27.67
CA VAL A 67 2.22 19.17 27.90
C VAL A 67 1.50 18.04 27.14
N MET A 68 0.16 17.98 27.21
CA MET A 68 -0.64 17.01 26.45
C MET A 68 -0.47 17.19 24.93
N MET A 69 -0.43 18.43 24.44
CA MET A 69 -0.18 18.72 23.02
C MET A 69 1.19 18.19 22.58
N LEU A 70 2.23 18.42 23.38
CA LEU A 70 3.58 17.91 23.08
C LEU A 70 3.60 16.37 23.08
N GLY A 71 2.94 15.74 24.07
CA GLY A 71 2.77 14.29 24.10
C GLY A 71 2.05 13.75 22.86
N SER A 72 0.98 14.41 22.42
CA SER A 72 0.25 14.01 21.20
C SER A 72 1.10 14.12 19.94
N LEU A 73 2.03 15.08 19.87
CA LEU A 73 2.96 15.24 18.76
C LEU A 73 4.00 14.11 18.73
N LEU A 74 4.52 13.71 19.90
CA LEU A 74 5.41 12.55 20.01
C LEU A 74 4.71 11.24 19.62
N VAL A 75 3.46 11.05 20.06
CA VAL A 75 2.64 9.89 19.67
C VAL A 75 2.39 9.89 18.16
N SER A 76 2.03 11.04 17.59
CA SER A 76 1.82 11.19 16.14
C SER A 76 3.08 10.87 15.33
N LEU A 77 4.25 11.30 15.81
CA LEU A 77 5.54 10.97 15.20
C LEU A 77 5.80 9.46 15.25
N GLY A 78 5.58 8.82 16.40
CA GLY A 78 5.71 7.37 16.56
C GLY A 78 4.78 6.60 15.62
N CYS A 79 3.51 6.99 15.56
CA CYS A 79 2.55 6.41 14.62
C CYS A 79 2.99 6.60 13.17
N SER A 80 3.50 7.78 12.81
CA SER A 80 3.98 8.08 11.45
C SER A 80 5.15 7.18 11.07
N ILE A 81 6.13 7.00 11.96
CA ILE A 81 7.26 6.08 11.75
C ILE A 81 6.76 4.65 11.55
N MET A 82 5.83 4.19 12.40
CA MET A 82 5.26 2.85 12.27
C MET A 82 4.54 2.66 10.94
N THR A 83 3.70 3.61 10.53
CA THR A 83 3.00 3.55 9.24
C THR A 83 3.94 3.66 8.06
N PHE A 84 5.03 4.42 8.19
CA PHE A 84 6.08 4.51 7.17
C PHE A 84 6.78 3.17 6.98
N MET A 85 7.18 2.52 8.08
CA MET A 85 7.80 1.20 8.05
C MET A 85 6.85 0.16 7.43
N ALA A 86 5.56 0.20 7.76
CA ALA A 86 4.57 -0.68 7.14
C ALA A 86 4.38 -0.38 5.64
N SER A 87 4.30 0.90 5.27
CA SER A 87 4.11 1.34 3.89
C SER A 87 5.29 1.04 2.97
N TYR A 88 6.49 0.86 3.52
CA TYR A 88 7.68 0.49 2.74
C TYR A 88 7.48 -0.86 2.03
N ASP A 89 6.77 -1.80 2.66
CA ASP A 89 6.54 -3.16 2.15
C ASP A 89 5.16 -3.34 1.46
N ASN A 90 4.47 -2.24 1.13
CA ASN A 90 3.13 -2.26 0.52
C ASN A 90 3.14 -2.38 -1.02
N TYR A 91 4.31 -2.51 -1.65
CA TYR A 91 4.43 -2.58 -3.12
C TYR A 91 5.02 -3.91 -3.64
N PRO A 92 4.59 -5.09 -3.15
CA PRO A 92 5.17 -6.38 -3.56
C PRO A 92 5.02 -6.66 -5.06
N GLY A 93 3.99 -6.14 -5.73
CA GLY A 93 3.79 -6.32 -7.17
C GLY A 93 4.89 -5.65 -8.00
N ALA A 94 5.32 -4.45 -7.60
CA ALA A 94 6.43 -3.75 -8.27
C ALA A 94 7.74 -4.55 -8.15
N TYR A 95 8.03 -5.06 -6.95
CA TYR A 95 9.21 -5.88 -6.69
C TYR A 95 9.17 -7.21 -7.44
N ALA A 96 8.00 -7.85 -7.53
CA ALA A 96 7.80 -9.08 -8.29
C ALA A 96 8.09 -8.86 -9.78
N LEU A 97 7.55 -7.80 -10.36
CA LEU A 97 7.79 -7.46 -11.78
C LEU A 97 9.26 -7.12 -12.05
N LYS A 98 9.89 -6.35 -11.15
CA LYS A 98 11.31 -6.02 -11.25
C LYS A 98 12.19 -7.28 -11.20
N ALA A 99 11.96 -8.15 -10.22
CA ALA A 99 12.70 -9.41 -10.08
C ALA A 99 12.50 -10.33 -11.30
N LEU A 100 11.28 -10.35 -11.87
CA LEU A 100 10.98 -11.08 -13.09
C LEU A 100 11.79 -10.53 -14.27
N HIS A 101 11.89 -9.21 -14.43
CA HIS A 101 12.69 -8.61 -15.50
C HIS A 101 14.18 -8.92 -15.35
N GLU A 102 14.72 -8.86 -14.12
CA GLU A 102 16.14 -9.12 -13.85
C GLU A 102 16.53 -10.57 -14.17
N LYS A 103 15.69 -11.55 -13.78
CA LYS A 103 15.96 -12.97 -14.03
C LYS A 103 15.57 -13.42 -15.44
N GLY A 104 14.44 -12.91 -15.95
CA GLY A 104 13.90 -13.23 -17.25
C GLY A 104 14.55 -12.46 -18.40
N ALA A 105 15.61 -11.67 -18.16
CA ALA A 105 16.38 -11.01 -19.21
C ALA A 105 17.24 -11.97 -20.06
N SER A 106 17.29 -13.27 -19.72
CA SER A 106 18.11 -14.25 -20.43
C SER A 106 17.70 -14.47 -21.91
N ASN A 107 18.74 -14.80 -22.69
CA ASN A 107 19.02 -14.61 -24.13
C ASN A 107 18.02 -15.07 -25.21
N CYS A 108 16.80 -15.49 -24.87
CA CYS A 108 15.83 -15.91 -25.88
C CYS A 108 15.05 -14.69 -26.41
N VAL A 109 15.13 -14.44 -27.71
CA VAL A 109 14.49 -13.30 -28.43
C VAL A 109 12.97 -13.51 -28.59
N ALA A 110 12.39 -14.54 -27.97
CA ALA A 110 10.95 -14.76 -27.99
C ALA A 110 10.21 -13.67 -27.19
N GLU A 111 9.05 -13.24 -27.71
CA GLU A 111 8.17 -12.29 -27.03
C GLU A 111 7.60 -12.93 -25.75
N LYS A 112 7.71 -12.22 -24.62
CA LYS A 112 7.32 -12.69 -23.28
C LYS A 112 6.05 -11.98 -22.85
N TRP A 113 4.95 -12.72 -22.80
CA TRP A 113 3.65 -12.20 -22.37
C TRP A 113 3.49 -12.37 -20.85
N VAL A 114 3.36 -11.26 -20.15
CA VAL A 114 3.22 -11.18 -18.70
C VAL A 114 1.80 -10.71 -18.37
N HIS A 115 1.02 -11.55 -17.71
CA HIS A 115 -0.25 -11.13 -17.15
C HIS A 115 -0.05 -10.54 -15.75
N ILE A 116 -0.72 -9.43 -15.47
CA ILE A 116 -0.73 -8.75 -14.18
C ILE A 116 -2.17 -8.74 -13.70
N ASP A 117 -2.45 -9.46 -12.61
CA ASP A 117 -3.77 -9.47 -12.00
C ASP A 117 -4.11 -8.14 -11.30
N ALA A 118 -5.38 -7.98 -10.93
CA ALA A 118 -5.86 -6.77 -10.27
C ALA A 118 -5.11 -6.49 -8.96
N PHE A 119 -4.84 -7.53 -8.16
CA PHE A 119 -4.11 -7.40 -6.90
C PHE A 119 -2.69 -6.88 -7.12
N THR A 120 -1.92 -7.47 -8.05
CA THR A 120 -0.56 -7.04 -8.35
C THR A 120 -0.53 -5.63 -8.94
N ALA A 121 -1.50 -5.29 -9.80
CA ALA A 121 -1.65 -3.94 -10.35
C ALA A 121 -1.89 -2.89 -9.25
N MET A 122 -2.73 -3.19 -8.26
CA MET A 122 -3.00 -2.32 -7.11
C MET A 122 -1.80 -2.22 -6.14
N ASN A 123 -0.92 -3.23 -6.12
CA ASN A 123 0.23 -3.33 -5.23
C ASN A 123 1.57 -2.96 -5.92
N GLY A 124 1.53 -1.97 -6.81
CA GLY A 124 2.73 -1.24 -7.26
C GLY A 124 3.13 -1.43 -8.71
N VAL A 125 2.49 -2.32 -9.47
CA VAL A 125 2.80 -2.41 -10.91
C VAL A 125 2.19 -1.23 -11.65
N SER A 126 3.06 -0.44 -12.29
CA SER A 126 2.68 0.74 -13.07
C SER A 126 3.23 0.65 -14.51
N ARG A 127 2.70 1.49 -15.40
CA ARG A 127 3.24 1.60 -16.78
C ARG A 127 4.70 2.06 -16.82
N PHE A 128 5.20 2.71 -15.77
CA PHE A 128 6.62 3.10 -15.67
C PHE A 128 7.53 1.95 -15.26
N SER A 129 6.95 0.86 -14.74
CA SER A 129 7.66 -0.36 -14.36
C SER A 129 7.79 -1.35 -15.53
N GLU A 130 7.10 -1.08 -16.64
CA GLU A 130 7.08 -1.90 -17.84
C GLU A 130 8.35 -1.67 -18.68
N ASN A 131 8.98 -2.75 -19.11
CA ASN A 131 10.13 -2.72 -20.02
C ASN A 131 9.68 -2.81 -21.48
N LYS A 132 10.54 -2.37 -22.39
CA LYS A 132 10.32 -2.55 -23.84
C LYS A 132 10.50 -4.03 -24.23
N TYR A 133 10.45 -4.31 -25.52
CA TYR A 133 10.72 -5.63 -26.10
C TYR A 133 11.90 -6.34 -25.39
N PRO A 134 11.78 -7.63 -25.03
CA PRO A 134 10.78 -8.61 -25.47
C PRO A 134 9.47 -8.67 -24.66
N TRP A 135 9.25 -7.74 -23.72
CA TRP A 135 8.13 -7.83 -22.78
C TRP A 135 6.82 -7.26 -23.33
N ARG A 136 5.72 -8.00 -23.11
CA ARG A 136 4.34 -7.56 -23.34
C ARG A 136 3.52 -7.79 -22.09
N TYR A 137 2.66 -6.82 -21.75
CA TYR A 137 1.90 -6.85 -20.51
C TYR A 137 0.40 -6.88 -20.81
N SER A 138 -0.34 -7.74 -20.11
CA SER A 138 -1.80 -7.79 -20.14
C SER A 138 -2.36 -7.58 -18.73
N LYS A 139 -3.35 -6.69 -18.62
CA LYS A 139 -4.12 -6.40 -17.39
C LYS A 139 -5.60 -6.74 -17.58
N GLU A 140 -5.88 -7.81 -18.33
CA GLU A 140 -7.25 -8.27 -18.55
C GLU A 140 -7.87 -8.73 -17.23
N GLU A 141 -8.86 -7.98 -16.74
CA GLU A 141 -9.55 -8.28 -15.48
C GLU A 141 -10.64 -9.34 -15.68
N GLY A 142 -11.01 -10.03 -14.59
CA GLY A 142 -12.14 -10.98 -14.59
C GLY A 142 -11.83 -12.37 -15.17
N ILE A 143 -10.55 -12.73 -15.37
CA ILE A 143 -10.14 -14.08 -15.77
C ILE A 143 -10.25 -15.03 -14.57
N ALA A 144 -11.01 -16.12 -14.71
CA ALA A 144 -11.08 -17.15 -13.69
C ALA A 144 -9.77 -17.96 -13.61
N LEU A 145 -9.45 -18.53 -12.44
CA LEU A 145 -8.19 -19.26 -12.23
C LEU A 145 -7.95 -20.41 -13.22
N GLU A 146 -9.03 -21.11 -13.61
CA GLU A 146 -8.99 -22.23 -14.55
C GLU A 146 -8.79 -21.78 -16.00
N GLU A 147 -9.19 -20.54 -16.33
CA GLU A 147 -9.09 -20.00 -17.68
C GLU A 147 -7.66 -19.63 -18.06
N TYR A 148 -6.79 -19.35 -17.08
CA TYR A 148 -5.40 -18.98 -17.33
C TYR A 148 -4.66 -20.01 -18.18
N ARG A 149 -4.94 -21.30 -18.02
CA ARG A 149 -4.33 -22.40 -18.78
C ARG A 149 -4.60 -22.32 -20.29
N TYR A 150 -5.71 -21.71 -20.69
CA TYR A 150 -6.09 -21.57 -22.10
C TYR A 150 -5.57 -20.28 -22.73
N ARG A 151 -5.01 -19.36 -21.92
CA ARG A 151 -4.43 -18.10 -22.39
C ARG A 151 -2.94 -18.28 -22.73
N ASN A 152 -2.47 -17.53 -23.72
CA ASN A 152 -1.07 -17.55 -24.16
C ASN A 152 -0.19 -16.60 -23.35
N PHE A 153 -0.15 -16.80 -22.03
CA PHE A 153 0.77 -16.05 -21.15
C PHE A 153 2.03 -16.87 -20.88
N THR A 154 3.19 -16.22 -20.95
CA THR A 154 4.48 -16.78 -20.58
C THR A 154 4.68 -16.73 -19.06
N TYR A 155 4.33 -15.60 -18.45
CA TYR A 155 4.39 -15.39 -17.00
C TYR A 155 3.09 -14.82 -16.46
N LEU A 156 2.78 -15.11 -15.20
CA LEU A 156 1.67 -14.52 -14.46
C LEU A 156 2.21 -13.91 -13.16
N LEU A 157 1.79 -12.69 -12.86
CA LEU A 157 1.87 -12.14 -11.51
C LEU A 157 0.47 -12.22 -10.92
N ASN A 158 0.30 -13.00 -9.84
CA ASN A 158 -0.99 -13.32 -9.28
C ASN A 158 -0.95 -13.33 -7.74
N GLU A 159 -2.08 -13.00 -7.10
CA GLU A 159 -2.28 -13.16 -5.65
C GLU A 159 -2.29 -14.63 -5.20
N HIS A 160 -2.69 -15.56 -6.07
CA HIS A 160 -2.83 -16.96 -5.73
C HIS A 160 -1.50 -17.73 -5.87
N SER A 161 -1.19 -18.58 -4.88
CA SER A 161 0.02 -19.41 -4.84
C SER A 161 0.01 -20.60 -5.82
N TYR A 162 -1.17 -20.98 -6.31
CA TYR A 162 -1.35 -22.05 -7.27
C TYR A 162 -2.29 -21.59 -8.38
N VAL A 163 -1.83 -21.74 -9.63
CA VAL A 163 -2.61 -21.47 -10.84
C VAL A 163 -2.43 -22.64 -11.78
N ASP A 164 -3.54 -23.19 -12.27
CA ASP A 164 -3.51 -24.39 -13.06
C ASP A 164 -2.80 -24.17 -14.42
N GLY A 165 -1.91 -25.09 -14.81
CA GLY A 165 -1.07 -24.96 -16.00
C GLY A 165 0.16 -24.06 -15.85
N PHE A 166 0.40 -23.48 -14.66
CA PHE A 166 1.56 -22.66 -14.38
C PHE A 166 2.33 -23.19 -13.17
N LYS A 167 3.67 -23.06 -13.22
CA LYS A 167 4.58 -23.40 -12.12
C LYS A 167 4.92 -22.12 -11.36
N CYS A 168 4.75 -22.14 -10.04
CA CYS A 168 5.15 -21.03 -9.19
C CYS A 168 6.68 -20.93 -9.14
N LEU A 169 7.22 -19.80 -9.61
CA LEU A 169 8.67 -19.56 -9.75
C LEU A 169 9.25 -18.96 -8.49
N PHE A 170 8.59 -17.93 -7.94
CA PHE A 170 8.98 -17.29 -6.69
C PHE A 170 7.82 -16.45 -6.13
N ALA A 171 7.89 -16.16 -4.83
CA ALA A 171 6.94 -15.29 -4.15
C ALA A 171 7.63 -14.03 -3.61
N VAL A 172 6.92 -12.91 -3.60
CA VAL A 172 7.35 -11.67 -2.97
C VAL A 172 6.51 -11.39 -1.74
N ASN A 173 7.21 -11.17 -0.63
CA ASN A 173 6.59 -10.84 0.64
C ASN A 173 6.10 -9.39 0.65
N GLY A 174 4.90 -9.20 1.17
CA GLY A 174 4.32 -7.87 1.46
C GLY A 174 3.97 -7.74 2.93
N PHE A 175 3.70 -6.51 3.37
CA PHE A 175 3.18 -6.25 4.71
C PHE A 175 1.85 -7.03 4.94
N SER A 176 1.73 -7.67 6.11
CA SER A 176 0.50 -8.38 6.50
C SER A 176 -0.15 -7.73 7.73
N LYS A 177 0.57 -7.67 8.86
CA LYS A 177 0.02 -7.13 10.10
C LYS A 177 1.11 -6.63 11.06
N ALA A 178 0.74 -5.69 11.92
CA ALA A 178 1.53 -5.31 13.08
C ALA A 178 1.12 -6.19 14.27
N GLN A 179 2.08 -6.92 14.86
CA GLN A 179 1.86 -7.77 16.02
C GLN A 179 2.57 -7.18 17.25
N LEU A 180 1.84 -7.07 18.36
CA LEU A 180 2.43 -6.75 19.66
C LEU A 180 3.09 -8.01 20.24
N ARG A 181 4.35 -7.89 20.67
CA ARG A 181 5.10 -8.97 21.32
C ARG A 181 5.68 -8.49 22.65
N ALA A 182 5.76 -9.38 23.62
CA ALA A 182 6.49 -9.14 24.85
C ALA A 182 8.01 -9.22 24.54
N GLY A 183 8.65 -8.07 24.36
CA GLY A 183 10.06 -7.95 24.01
C GLY A 183 10.39 -6.61 23.34
N PHE A 184 11.66 -6.38 23.01
CA PHE A 184 12.08 -5.23 22.22
C PHE A 184 12.51 -5.68 20.81
N PRO A 185 11.95 -5.13 19.72
CA PRO A 185 10.91 -4.09 19.68
C PRO A 185 9.52 -4.64 20.05
N PRO A 186 8.66 -3.84 20.72
CA PRO A 186 7.34 -4.28 21.20
C PRO A 186 6.31 -4.48 20.08
N ILE A 187 6.54 -3.88 18.92
CA ILE A 187 5.72 -4.03 17.72
C ILE A 187 6.60 -4.62 16.62
N VAL A 188 6.19 -5.75 16.08
CA VAL A 188 6.85 -6.39 14.93
C VAL A 188 5.91 -6.35 13.74
N LEU A 189 6.41 -5.87 12.61
CA LEU A 189 5.68 -5.88 11.33
C LEU A 189 5.94 -7.23 10.66
N LEU A 190 4.89 -8.04 10.55
CA LEU A 190 4.96 -9.34 9.90
C LEU A 190 4.77 -9.19 8.39
N LYS A 191 5.58 -9.92 7.65
CA LYS A 191 5.51 -10.02 6.19
C LYS A 191 5.11 -11.44 5.81
N GLU A 192 4.26 -11.55 4.80
CA GLU A 192 3.78 -12.83 4.25
C GLU A 192 3.86 -12.76 2.72
N PRO A 193 3.98 -13.90 2.01
CA PRO A 193 3.94 -13.91 0.56
C PRO A 193 2.58 -13.39 0.09
N LYS A 194 2.60 -12.35 -0.76
CA LYS A 194 1.37 -11.68 -1.27
C LYS A 194 1.25 -11.75 -2.78
N VAL A 195 2.38 -11.70 -3.49
CA VAL A 195 2.41 -11.79 -4.95
C VAL A 195 3.26 -12.98 -5.34
N PHE A 196 2.70 -13.85 -6.15
CA PHE A 196 3.34 -15.04 -6.68
C PHE A 196 3.60 -14.85 -8.17
N VAL A 197 4.84 -15.12 -8.58
CA VAL A 197 5.23 -15.08 -9.97
C VAL A 197 5.24 -16.51 -10.49
N HIS A 198 4.40 -16.75 -11.49
CA HIS A 198 4.26 -18.05 -12.13
C HIS A 198 4.80 -18.01 -13.54
N GLY A 199 5.31 -19.15 -14.00
CA GLY A 199 5.76 -19.37 -15.36
C GLY A 199 4.98 -20.50 -16.01
N ASN A 200 4.75 -20.39 -17.32
CA ASN A 200 3.96 -21.36 -18.05
C ASN A 200 4.63 -22.75 -18.00
N ALA A 201 3.90 -23.77 -17.53
CA ALA A 201 4.44 -25.13 -17.42
C ALA A 201 4.63 -25.83 -18.78
N ARG A 202 4.18 -25.22 -19.89
CA ARG A 202 4.47 -25.71 -21.25
C ARG A 202 5.81 -25.22 -21.78
N ASP A 203 6.38 -24.18 -21.18
CA ASP A 203 7.65 -23.60 -21.59
C ASP A 203 8.81 -24.33 -20.90
N GLN A 204 9.55 -25.11 -21.70
CA GLN A 204 10.66 -25.92 -21.19
C GLN A 204 11.80 -25.05 -20.66
N ASP A 205 12.04 -23.87 -21.23
CA ASP A 205 13.11 -22.97 -20.79
C ASP A 205 12.86 -22.48 -19.36
N ILE A 206 11.59 -22.21 -19.03
CA ILE A 206 11.17 -21.79 -17.70
C ILE A 206 11.30 -22.93 -16.69
N ILE A 207 10.93 -24.16 -17.07
CA ILE A 207 10.98 -25.32 -16.19
C ILE A 207 12.43 -25.70 -15.86
N LEU A 208 13.31 -25.64 -16.86
CA LEU A 208 14.72 -26.00 -16.75
C LEU A 208 15.54 -24.92 -16.03
N SER A 209 15.05 -23.68 -16.00
CA SER A 209 15.69 -22.58 -15.28
C SER A 209 15.60 -22.78 -13.75
N ASP A 210 16.68 -22.42 -13.06
CA ASP A 210 16.76 -22.54 -11.59
C ASP A 210 16.01 -21.38 -10.91
N TRP A 211 14.79 -21.67 -10.47
CA TRP A 211 13.93 -20.74 -9.74
C TRP A 211 13.82 -21.19 -8.28
N PRO A 212 13.80 -20.25 -7.32
CA PRO A 212 13.79 -20.58 -5.89
C PRO A 212 12.52 -21.30 -5.43
N GLY A 213 11.46 -21.30 -6.26
CA GLY A 213 10.17 -21.86 -5.92
C GLY A 213 9.36 -20.94 -5.00
N CYS A 214 8.13 -21.35 -4.74
CA CYS A 214 7.24 -20.68 -3.81
C CYS A 214 7.16 -21.48 -2.50
N PRO A 215 6.96 -20.78 -1.36
CA PRO A 215 6.82 -21.42 -0.05
C PRO A 215 5.56 -22.27 0.07
#